data_AF-A0A8H4UXT8-F1
#
_entry.id   AF-A0A8H4UXT8-F1
#
_cell.length_a   1.000
_cell.length_b   1.000
_cell.length_c   1.000
_cell.angle_alpha   90.00
_cell.angle_beta   90.00
_cell.angle_gamma   90.00
#
_symmetry.space_group_name_H-M   'P 1'
#
loop_
_entity.id
_entity.type
_entity.pdbx_description
1 polymer ?
#
loop_
_entity_poly.entity_id
_entity_poly.type
_entity_poly.pdbx_seq_one_letter_code
_entity_poly.pdbx_strand_id
1 'polypeptide(L)'
;MTVRIAQISGSTTTGYWNPVEHLAFLIKSSQSLKGLPDLQGSLSWCPVDDVAATLGELLVSDTKPYAIYHIENPSRQPWAEMTAILADALNIPRNQIIPFNDWVERVRNHNGPIAENPAKNLVGFFDEHFIRMSCGGLVLDTVQTREHSATLRKRGP
;
A
#
# COMPACT_ATOMS: atom_id res chain seq x y z
N MET A 1 -5.80 -5.04 24.91
CA MET A 1 -5.03 -5.31 23.69
C MET A 1 -5.40 -4.26 22.66
N THR A 2 -4.41 -3.67 21.98
CA THR A 2 -4.61 -2.74 20.87
C THR A 2 -3.94 -3.31 19.63
N VAL A 3 -4.61 -3.28 18.49
CA VAL A 3 -4.03 -3.71 17.22
C VAL A 3 -3.83 -2.48 16.33
N ARG A 4 -2.61 -2.34 15.80
CA ARG A 4 -2.21 -1.30 14.86
C ARG A 4 -1.98 -1.94 13.51
N ILE A 5 -2.60 -1.40 12.47
CA ILE A 5 -2.58 -2.02 11.14
C ILE A 5 -1.83 -1.08 10.20
N ALA A 6 -0.93 -1.64 9.40
CA ALA A 6 -0.25 -0.94 8.31
C ALA A 6 -1.19 -0.82 7.08
N GLN A 7 -0.62 -0.75 5.87
CA GLN A 7 -1.42 -0.66 4.65
C GLN A 7 -2.25 -1.94 4.43
N ILE A 8 -3.57 -1.79 4.47
CA ILE A 8 -4.52 -2.84 4.06
C ILE A 8 -4.64 -2.80 2.53
N SER A 9 -4.53 -3.96 1.89
CA SER A 9 -4.69 -4.11 0.45
C SER A 9 -5.92 -4.92 0.06
N GLY A 10 -6.14 -5.01 -1.25
CA GLY A 10 -7.26 -5.73 -1.83
C GLY A 10 -7.26 -7.22 -1.45
N SER A 11 -8.45 -7.80 -1.48
CA SER A 11 -8.66 -9.22 -1.17
C SER A 11 -7.87 -10.12 -2.10
N THR A 12 -7.23 -11.17 -1.57
CA THR A 12 -6.55 -12.17 -2.42
C THR A 12 -7.51 -12.98 -3.30
N THR A 13 -8.79 -13.06 -2.93
CA THR A 13 -9.80 -13.86 -3.63
C THR A 13 -10.51 -13.06 -4.73
N THR A 14 -10.81 -11.79 -4.48
CA THR A 14 -11.63 -10.97 -5.39
C THR A 14 -10.89 -9.79 -6.02
N GLY A 15 -9.72 -9.43 -5.48
CA GLY A 15 -9.01 -8.20 -5.83
C GLY A 15 -9.72 -6.92 -5.35
N TYR A 16 -10.88 -7.01 -4.68
CA TYR A 16 -11.62 -5.83 -4.24
C TYR A 16 -10.79 -5.05 -3.22
N TRP A 17 -10.49 -3.81 -3.59
CA TRP A 17 -9.70 -2.85 -2.82
C TRP A 17 -10.51 -1.55 -2.71
N ASN A 18 -10.48 -0.89 -1.56
CA ASN A 18 -11.06 0.45 -1.39
C ASN A 18 -10.58 1.40 -2.51
N PRO A 19 -11.47 1.88 -3.40
CA PRO A 19 -11.07 2.76 -4.50
C PRO A 19 -10.85 4.22 -4.04
N VAL A 20 -11.22 4.55 -2.80
CA VAL A 20 -11.12 5.90 -2.22
C VAL A 20 -9.99 5.93 -1.19
N GLU A 21 -8.76 5.73 -1.66
CA GLU A 21 -7.55 5.80 -0.84
C GLU A 21 -6.32 6.14 -1.70
N HIS A 22 -5.19 6.40 -1.04
CA HIS A 22 -4.03 7.03 -1.68
C HIS A 22 -3.42 6.17 -2.79
N LEU A 23 -3.33 4.85 -2.64
CA LEU A 23 -2.75 4.01 -3.68
C LEU A 23 -3.68 3.88 -4.89
N ALA A 24 -4.97 3.65 -4.67
CA ALA A 24 -5.97 3.64 -5.74
C ALA A 24 -5.95 4.97 -6.52
N PHE A 25 -5.81 6.10 -5.82
CA PHE A 25 -5.69 7.42 -6.45
C PHE A 25 -4.40 7.57 -7.24
N LEU A 26 -3.26 7.10 -6.73
CA LEU A 26 -1.99 7.08 -7.46
C LEU A 26 -2.12 6.28 -8.76
N ILE A 27 -2.67 5.06 -8.70
CA ILE A 27 -2.83 4.18 -9.86
C ILE A 27 -3.77 4.82 -10.89
N LYS A 28 -4.95 5.28 -10.47
CA LYS A 28 -5.93 5.88 -11.37
C LYS A 28 -5.41 7.15 -12.04
N SER A 29 -4.74 8.00 -11.28
CA SER A 29 -4.16 9.24 -11.81
C SER A 29 -3.01 8.93 -12.77
N SER A 30 -2.16 7.95 -12.44
CA SER A 30 -1.07 7.51 -13.32
C SER A 30 -1.56 6.99 -14.66
N GLN A 31 -2.69 6.27 -14.68
CA GLN A 31 -3.35 5.84 -15.90
C GLN A 31 -3.75 7.04 -16.79
N SER A 32 -4.39 8.06 -16.23
CA SER A 32 -4.83 9.24 -16.97
C SER A 32 -3.68 10.13 -17.43
N LEU A 33 -2.63 10.24 -16.60
CA LEU A 33 -1.41 11.01 -16.88
C LEU A 33 -0.43 10.27 -17.80
N LYS A 34 -0.66 8.98 -18.06
CA LYS A 34 0.23 8.08 -18.80
C LYS A 34 1.66 8.08 -18.24
N GLY A 35 1.80 8.12 -16.92
CA GLY A 35 3.09 8.11 -16.24
C GLY A 35 2.96 7.66 -14.79
N LEU A 36 3.96 6.94 -14.32
CA LEU A 36 4.06 6.42 -12.96
C LEU A 36 5.21 7.11 -12.21
N PRO A 37 5.09 7.32 -10.90
CA PRO A 37 6.22 7.79 -10.10
C PRO A 37 7.25 6.67 -9.94
N ASP A 38 8.52 7.03 -10.05
CA ASP A 38 9.64 6.18 -9.68
C ASP A 38 9.73 6.11 -8.16
N LEU A 39 9.20 5.02 -7.60
CA LEU A 39 9.18 4.75 -6.18
C LEU A 39 10.33 3.83 -5.80
N GLN A 40 11.07 4.25 -4.77
CA GLN A 40 12.23 3.52 -4.25
C GLN A 40 11.88 2.83 -2.92
N GLY A 41 12.77 1.99 -2.41
CA GLY A 41 12.56 1.29 -1.14
C GLY A 41 11.57 0.11 -1.25
N SER A 42 10.76 -0.09 -0.20
CA SER A 42 9.89 -1.27 -0.10
C SER A 42 8.45 -0.93 0.27
N LEU A 43 7.53 -1.82 -0.10
CA LEU A 43 6.13 -1.82 0.28
C LEU A 43 5.79 -3.05 1.13
N SER A 44 4.73 -2.97 1.94
CA SER A 44 4.30 -4.01 2.87
C SER A 44 2.77 -4.20 2.91
N TRP A 45 2.16 -4.28 1.73
CA TRP A 45 0.71 -4.43 1.58
C TRP A 45 0.19 -5.73 2.19
N CYS A 46 -0.79 -5.62 3.10
CA CYS A 46 -1.42 -6.75 3.78
C CYS A 46 -2.88 -6.89 3.32
N PRO A 47 -3.23 -7.94 2.55
CA PRO A 47 -4.59 -8.17 2.07
C PRO A 47 -5.64 -8.21 3.18
N VAL A 48 -6.79 -7.61 2.90
CA VAL A 48 -7.89 -7.43 3.86
C VAL A 48 -8.38 -8.75 4.47
N ASP A 49 -8.37 -9.82 3.70
CA ASP A 49 -8.74 -11.17 4.14
C ASP A 49 -7.78 -11.70 5.22
N ASP A 50 -6.47 -11.46 5.05
CA ASP A 50 -5.49 -11.87 6.06
C ASP A 50 -5.51 -10.96 7.28
N VAL A 51 -5.73 -9.66 7.09
CA VAL A 51 -5.94 -8.73 8.21
C VAL A 51 -7.14 -9.18 9.05
N ALA A 52 -8.26 -9.49 8.40
CA ALA A 52 -9.48 -9.93 9.08
C ALA A 52 -9.29 -11.27 9.81
N ALA A 53 -8.65 -12.26 9.16
CA ALA A 53 -8.35 -13.54 9.76
C ALA A 53 -7.41 -13.42 10.96
N THR A 54 -6.32 -12.64 10.84
CA THR A 54 -5.40 -12.35 11.94
C THR A 54 -6.11 -11.66 13.11
N LEU A 55 -6.96 -10.67 12.85
CA LEU A 55 -7.76 -10.03 13.92
C LEU A 55 -8.66 -11.04 14.63
N GLY A 56 -9.32 -11.92 13.87
CA GLY A 56 -10.14 -13.00 14.42
C GLY A 56 -9.32 -13.93 15.32
N GLU A 57 -8.19 -14.42 14.83
CA GLU A 57 -7.27 -15.29 15.58
C GLU A 57 -6.80 -14.64 16.89
N LEU A 58 -6.42 -13.35 16.87
CA LEU A 58 -6.02 -12.62 18.08
C LEU A 58 -7.17 -12.43 19.07
N LEU A 59 -8.39 -12.23 18.58
CA LEU A 59 -9.56 -11.95 19.42
C LEU A 59 -10.08 -13.20 20.13
N VAL A 60 -10.05 -14.36 19.46
CA VAL A 60 -10.59 -15.62 20.00
C VAL A 60 -9.53 -16.53 20.62
N SER A 61 -8.26 -16.11 20.65
CA SER A 61 -7.17 -16.89 21.24
C SER A 61 -7.31 -17.00 22.75
N ASP A 62 -7.09 -18.20 23.29
CA ASP A 62 -6.95 -18.44 24.73
C ASP A 62 -5.57 -18.04 25.28
N THR A 63 -4.65 -17.60 24.41
CA THR A 63 -3.33 -17.10 24.84
C THR A 63 -3.43 -15.75 25.53
N LYS A 64 -2.60 -15.52 26.55
CA LYS A 64 -2.54 -14.22 27.23
C LYS A 64 -2.13 -13.14 26.22
N PRO A 65 -2.97 -12.12 25.95
CA PRO A 65 -2.66 -11.15 24.91
C PRO A 65 -1.56 -10.17 25.35
N TYR A 66 -0.72 -9.78 24.39
CA TYR A 66 0.16 -8.62 24.54
C TYR A 66 -0.65 -7.32 24.54
N ALA A 67 -0.03 -6.25 25.03
CA ALA A 67 -0.66 -4.94 25.07
C ALA A 67 -0.91 -4.37 23.66
N ILE A 68 0.04 -4.57 22.75
CA ILE A 68 0.05 -4.01 21.39
C ILE A 68 0.38 -5.11 20.39
N TYR A 69 -0.37 -5.18 19.29
CA TYR A 69 -0.02 -6.00 18.13
C TYR A 69 0.12 -5.10 16.90
N HIS A 70 0.99 -5.48 15.98
CA HIS A 70 1.06 -4.86 14.65
C HIS A 70 0.69 -5.87 13.56
N ILE A 71 -0.20 -5.48 12.66
CA ILE A 71 -0.51 -6.22 11.45
C ILE A 71 0.10 -5.46 10.28
N GLU A 72 1.18 -6.01 9.73
CA GLU A 72 1.88 -5.56 8.54
C GLU A 72 2.30 -6.81 7.76
N ASN A 73 2.42 -6.73 6.43
CA ASN A 73 2.98 -7.84 5.66
C ASN A 73 4.46 -8.03 6.03
N PRO A 74 4.86 -9.16 6.65
CA PRO A 74 6.24 -9.40 7.06
C PRO A 74 7.18 -9.60 5.86
N SER A 75 6.63 -9.86 4.67
CA SER A 75 7.38 -10.09 3.44
C SER A 75 7.23 -8.87 2.54
N ARG A 76 8.15 -7.92 2.72
CA ARG A 76 8.19 -6.65 1.99
C ARG A 76 8.70 -6.84 0.56
N GLN A 77 8.11 -6.13 -0.40
CA GLN A 77 8.47 -6.18 -1.82
C GLN A 77 9.17 -4.88 -2.26
N PRO A 78 10.11 -4.93 -3.23
CA PRO A 78 10.70 -3.74 -3.80
C PRO A 78 9.68 -2.91 -4.59
N TRP A 79 9.68 -1.59 -4.38
CA TRP A 79 8.80 -0.70 -5.16
C TRP A 79 9.15 -0.68 -6.65
N ALA A 80 10.43 -0.84 -7.01
CA ALA A 80 10.86 -0.86 -8.40
C ALA A 80 10.20 -2.02 -9.20
N GLU A 81 10.10 -3.20 -8.59
CA GLU A 81 9.42 -4.36 -9.18
C GLU A 81 7.91 -4.15 -9.28
N MET A 82 7.28 -3.58 -8.26
CA MET A 82 5.85 -3.27 -8.29
C MET A 82 5.52 -2.20 -9.34
N THR A 83 6.32 -1.13 -9.42
CA THR A 83 6.16 -0.06 -10.41
C THR A 83 6.29 -0.59 -11.83
N ALA A 84 7.21 -1.55 -12.03
CA ALA A 84 7.35 -2.29 -13.28
C ALA A 84 6.06 -3.06 -13.65
N ILE A 85 5.50 -3.82 -12.71
CA ILE A 85 4.25 -4.57 -12.90
C ILE A 85 3.09 -3.63 -13.23
N LEU A 86 2.97 -2.51 -12.49
CA LEU A 86 1.93 -1.51 -12.72
C LEU A 86 2.08 -0.84 -14.10
N ALA A 87 3.31 -0.55 -14.53
CA ALA A 87 3.55 0.03 -15.84
C ALA A 87 3.06 -0.88 -16.96
N ASP A 88 3.37 -2.18 -16.88
CA ASP A 88 2.92 -3.16 -17.87
C ASP A 88 1.38 -3.31 -17.84
N ALA A 89 0.80 -3.43 -16.64
CA ALA A 89 -0.66 -3.58 -16.48
C ALA A 89 -1.46 -2.36 -16.99
N LEU A 90 -0.91 -1.16 -16.85
CA LEU A 90 -1.53 0.09 -17.29
C LEU A 90 -1.15 0.49 -18.73
N ASN A 91 -0.30 -0.29 -19.41
CA ASN A 91 0.28 0.04 -20.71
C ASN A 91 1.02 1.39 -20.72
N ILE A 92 1.75 1.68 -19.64
CA ILE A 92 2.60 2.86 -19.50
C ILE A 92 4.03 2.47 -19.91
N PRO A 93 4.62 3.11 -20.92
CA PRO A 93 6.01 2.84 -21.32
C PRO A 93 6.98 3.02 -20.16
N ARG A 94 8.02 2.18 -20.06
CA ARG A 94 8.98 2.25 -18.93
C ARG A 94 9.72 3.58 -18.83
N ASN A 95 9.88 4.32 -19.94
CA ASN A 95 10.44 5.68 -19.93
C ASN A 95 9.45 6.76 -19.42
N GLN A 96 8.21 6.39 -19.10
CA GLN A 96 7.23 7.22 -18.38
C GLN A 96 7.13 6.83 -16.90
N ILE A 97 8.05 6.02 -16.39
CA ILE A 97 8.37 5.96 -14.96
C ILE A 97 9.31 7.15 -14.71
N ILE A 98 8.81 8.16 -14.00
CA ILE A 98 9.44 9.49 -13.86
C ILE A 98 9.68 9.80 -12.38
N PRO A 99 10.60 10.73 -12.04
CA PRO A 99 10.81 11.14 -10.66
C PRO A 99 9.49 11.48 -9.94
N PHE A 100 9.38 11.08 -8.67
CA PHE A 100 8.15 11.26 -7.89
C PHE A 100 7.64 12.71 -7.90
N ASN A 101 8.53 13.69 -7.74
CA ASN A 101 8.17 15.10 -7.73
C ASN A 101 7.61 15.57 -9.08
N ASP A 102 8.19 15.10 -10.20
CA ASP A 102 7.70 15.40 -11.55
C ASP A 102 6.31 14.80 -11.76
N TRP A 103 6.06 13.60 -11.21
CA TRP A 103 4.73 12.99 -11.23
C TRP A 103 3.72 13.80 -10.41
N VAL A 104 4.08 14.28 -9.22
CA VAL A 104 3.21 15.15 -8.41
C VAL A 104 2.93 16.47 -9.13
N GLU A 105 3.91 17.04 -9.82
CA GLU A 105 3.70 18.23 -10.64
C GLU A 105 2.71 17.96 -11.80
N ARG A 106 2.82 16.81 -12.48
CA ARG A 106 1.83 16.40 -13.49
C ARG A 106 0.44 16.24 -12.88
N VAL A 107 0.33 15.68 -11.67
CA VAL A 107 -0.94 15.59 -10.93
C VAL A 107 -1.52 16.99 -10.72
N ARG A 108 -0.73 17.99 -10.30
CA ARG A 108 -1.19 19.37 -10.09
C ARG A 108 -1.66 20.04 -11.39
N ASN A 109 -0.86 19.92 -12.45
CA ASN A 109 -1.02 20.68 -13.69
C ASN A 109 -2.02 20.06 -14.69
N HIS A 110 -2.51 18.86 -14.44
CA HIS A 110 -3.49 18.22 -15.33
C HIS A 110 -4.85 18.94 -15.30
N ASN A 111 -5.36 19.38 -16.45
CA ASN A 111 -6.59 20.18 -16.53
C ASN A 111 -7.90 19.36 -16.67
N GLY A 112 -7.84 18.03 -16.58
CA GLY A 112 -9.01 17.16 -16.67
C GLY A 112 -9.81 17.06 -15.36
N PRO A 113 -10.95 16.33 -15.39
CA PRO A 113 -11.80 16.10 -14.23
C PRO A 113 -11.06 15.43 -13.06
N ILE A 114 -11.42 15.78 -11.82
CA ILE A 114 -10.86 15.13 -10.62
C ILE A 114 -11.08 13.61 -10.63
N ALA A 115 -12.17 13.13 -11.23
CA ALA A 115 -12.44 11.69 -11.36
C ALA A 115 -11.37 10.95 -12.21
N GLU A 116 -10.71 11.63 -13.14
CA GLU A 116 -9.62 11.08 -13.94
C GLU A 116 -8.27 11.19 -13.22
N ASN A 117 -8.09 12.21 -12.38
CA ASN A 117 -6.88 12.45 -11.60
C ASN A 117 -7.20 12.68 -10.11
N PRO A 118 -7.67 11.62 -9.40
CA PRO A 118 -8.08 11.74 -8.01
C PRO A 118 -6.92 11.97 -7.04
N ALA A 119 -5.66 11.77 -7.44
CA ALA A 119 -4.49 12.09 -6.63
C ALA A 119 -4.42 13.58 -6.26
N LYS A 120 -5.06 14.47 -7.06
CA LYS A 120 -5.23 15.88 -6.70
C LYS A 120 -5.89 16.09 -5.33
N ASN A 121 -6.82 15.22 -4.94
CA ASN A 121 -7.50 15.32 -3.64
C ASN A 121 -6.56 15.10 -2.46
N LEU A 122 -5.42 14.43 -2.70
CA LEU A 122 -4.44 14.05 -1.69
C LEU A 122 -3.05 14.62 -2.00
N VAL A 123 -2.95 15.69 -2.79
CA VAL A 123 -1.65 16.19 -3.26
C VAL A 123 -0.71 16.56 -2.10
N GLY A 124 -1.22 17.21 -1.04
CA GLY A 124 -0.43 17.52 0.15
C GLY A 124 0.06 16.27 0.89
N PHE A 125 -0.74 15.20 0.90
CA PHE A 125 -0.30 13.91 1.44
C PHE A 125 0.82 13.29 0.60
N PHE A 126 0.75 13.39 -0.74
CA PHE A 126 1.83 12.94 -1.60
C PHE A 126 3.13 13.71 -1.37
N ASP A 127 3.07 15.04 -1.22
CA ASP A 127 4.26 15.86 -0.96
C ASP A 127 4.90 15.57 0.40
N GLU A 128 4.09 15.46 1.46
CA GLU A 128 4.61 15.49 2.83
C GLU A 128 4.80 14.10 3.45
N HIS A 129 4.03 13.11 3.02
CA HIS A 129 3.85 11.87 3.78
C HIS A 129 4.05 10.59 2.98
N PHE A 130 3.67 10.56 1.70
CA PHE A 130 3.62 9.31 0.92
C PHE A 130 4.96 8.56 0.88
N ILE A 131 6.06 9.22 0.55
CA ILE A 131 7.38 8.55 0.49
C ILE A 131 7.76 7.96 1.85
N ARG A 132 7.64 8.74 2.92
CA ARG A 132 7.98 8.27 4.27
C ARG A 132 7.10 7.08 4.70
N MET A 133 5.80 7.15 4.45
CA MET A 133 4.84 6.17 4.95
C MET A 133 4.77 4.91 4.08
N SER A 134 4.85 5.06 2.76
CA SER A 134 4.56 4.00 1.81
C SER A 134 5.80 3.37 1.17
N CYS A 135 6.98 4.00 1.26
CA CYS A 135 8.22 3.54 0.63
C CYS A 135 9.27 2.97 1.60
N GLY A 136 8.83 2.49 2.76
CA GLY A 136 9.68 1.77 3.71
C GLY A 136 10.29 2.64 4.83
N GLY A 137 9.86 3.89 4.97
CA GLY A 137 10.26 4.77 6.08
C GLY A 137 9.55 4.47 7.41
N LEU A 138 8.56 3.58 7.42
CA LEU A 138 7.87 3.08 8.61
C LEU A 138 7.74 1.56 8.54
N VAL A 139 8.31 0.86 9.53
CA VAL A 139 8.27 -0.60 9.65
C VAL A 139 7.72 -0.95 11.02
N LEU A 140 6.65 -1.75 11.04
CA LEU A 140 6.07 -2.24 12.28
C LEU A 140 6.61 -3.62 12.63
N ASP A 141 7.06 -3.81 13.87
CA ASP A 141 7.47 -5.13 14.36
C ASP A 141 6.26 -6.06 14.46
N THR A 142 6.32 -7.21 13.78
CA THR A 142 5.23 -8.19 13.71
C THR A 142 5.47 -9.44 14.56
N VAL A 143 6.51 -9.48 15.40
CA VAL A 143 6.92 -10.69 16.15
C VAL A 143 5.78 -11.22 17.00
N GLN A 144 5.17 -10.36 17.82
CA GLN A 144 4.06 -10.75 18.71
C GLN A 144 2.83 -11.23 17.94
N THR A 145 2.51 -10.57 16.83
CA THR A 145 1.38 -10.98 16.00
C THR A 145 1.63 -12.32 15.33
N ARG A 146 2.83 -12.56 14.80
CA ARG A 146 3.19 -13.85 14.18
C ARG A 146 3.26 -14.98 15.21
N GLU A 147 3.58 -14.67 16.47
CA GLU A 147 3.50 -15.65 17.56
C GLU A 147 2.07 -16.11 17.80
N HIS A 148 1.08 -15.21 17.78
CA HIS A 148 -0.30 -15.53 18.15
C HIS A 148 -1.27 -15.73 16.95
N SER A 149 -0.86 -15.38 15.72
CA SER A 149 -1.66 -15.54 14.50
C SER A 149 -0.98 -16.51 13.53
N ALA A 150 -1.67 -17.59 13.19
CA ALA A 150 -1.19 -18.54 12.19
C ALA A 150 -1.24 -17.94 10.78
N THR A 151 -2.26 -17.14 10.49
CA THR A 151 -2.40 -16.42 9.21
C THR A 151 -1.18 -15.53 8.95
N LEU A 152 -0.86 -14.61 9.87
CA LEU A 152 0.27 -13.69 9.66
C LEU A 152 1.62 -14.40 9.71
N ARG A 153 1.74 -15.51 10.45
CA ARG A 153 2.98 -16.30 10.49
C ARG A 153 3.29 -16.96 9.15
N LYS A 154 2.27 -17.44 8.44
CA LYS A 154 2.37 -18.14 7.15
C LYS A 154 2.57 -17.20 5.96
N ARG A 155 2.38 -15.89 6.14
CA ARG A 155 2.75 -14.88 5.14
C ARG A 155 4.26 -14.92 4.91
N GLY A 156 4.66 -15.54 3.80
CA GLY A 156 5.98 -15.43 3.19
C GLY A 156 5.93 -14.53 1.96
N PRO A 157 7.07 -14.36 1.26
CA PRO A 157 7.07 -13.99 -0.15
C PRO A 157 6.24 -14.97 -0.98
#